data_AF-A0A3M1GFM6-F1
#
_entry.id   AF-A0A3M1GFM6-F1
#
_cell.length_a   1.000
_cell.length_b   1.000
_cell.length_c   1.000
_cell.angle_alpha   90.00
_cell.angle_beta   90.00
_cell.angle_gamma   90.00
#
_symmetry.space_group_name_H-M   'P 1'
#
loop_
_entity.id
_entity.type
_entity.pdbx_description
1 polymer ?
#
loop_
_entity_poly.entity_id
_entity_poly.type
_entity_poly.pdbx_seq_one_letter_code
_entity_poly.pdbx_strand_id
1 'polypeptide(L)'
;GVDGTRGLHFNQSNLAIEAAVAGKGVALAKRTLAQADLDSGRLVRPFAGGQAVSFAYYMVAPEPQWRQAKVQNFIAWLRAEAGADAGNGVI
;
A
#
# COMPACT_ATOMS: atom_id res chain seq x y z
N GLY A 1 -18.63 8.85 20.57
CA GLY A 1 -17.56 8.22 19.77
C GLY A 1 -18.18 7.32 18.73
N VAL A 2 -17.53 7.13 17.58
CA VAL A 2 -17.94 6.14 16.59
C VAL A 2 -17.46 4.75 17.05
N ASP A 3 -18.33 3.74 16.94
CA ASP A 3 -17.97 2.35 17.24
C ASP A 3 -17.21 1.76 16.03
N GLY A 4 -15.90 1.59 16.18
CA GLY A 4 -15.02 1.06 15.14
C GLY A 4 -15.20 -0.44 14.86
N THR A 5 -16.05 -1.13 15.62
CA THR A 5 -16.36 -2.55 15.44
C THR A 5 -17.68 -2.80 14.70
N ARG A 6 -18.39 -1.75 14.28
CA ARG A 6 -19.59 -1.86 13.44
C ARG A 6 -19.23 -1.67 11.97
N GLY A 7 -19.75 -2.56 11.12
CA GLY A 7 -19.66 -2.46 9.66
C GLY A 7 -18.99 -3.66 9.02
N LEU A 8 -18.62 -3.50 7.74
CA LEU A 8 -17.90 -4.52 6.98
C LEU A 8 -16.45 -4.59 7.45
N HIS A 9 -15.98 -5.80 7.78
CA HIS A 9 -14.60 -6.04 8.12
C HIS A 9 -13.93 -6.85 7.01
N PHE A 10 -12.76 -6.39 6.59
CA PHE A 10 -11.95 -7.06 5.60
C PHE A 10 -10.57 -7.31 6.18
N ASN A 11 -10.05 -8.52 5.97
CA ASN A 11 -8.69 -8.87 6.37
C ASN A 11 -7.64 -8.49 5.30
N GLN A 12 -8.06 -7.86 4.21
CA GLN A 12 -7.21 -7.45 3.09
C GLN A 12 -7.53 -6.00 2.72
N SER A 13 -6.49 -5.17 2.55
CA SER A 13 -6.67 -3.74 2.31
C SER A 13 -7.31 -3.44 0.94
N ASN A 14 -7.08 -4.27 -0.07
CA ASN A 14 -7.70 -4.10 -1.39
C ASN A 14 -9.24 -4.19 -1.32
N LEU A 15 -9.78 -5.14 -0.57
CA LEU A 15 -11.23 -5.30 -0.40
C LEU A 15 -11.86 -4.09 0.29
N ALA A 16 -11.15 -3.49 1.26
CA ALA A 16 -11.61 -2.27 1.91
C ALA A 16 -11.64 -1.07 0.94
N ILE A 17 -10.64 -0.96 0.05
CA ILE A 17 -10.59 0.05 -1.01
C ILE A 17 -11.74 -0.15 -2.00
N GLU A 18 -11.94 -1.38 -2.49
CA GLU A 18 -13.04 -1.71 -3.40
C GLU A 18 -14.41 -1.42 -2.79
N ALA A 19 -14.61 -1.72 -1.50
CA ALA A 19 -15.84 -1.38 -0.79
C ALA A 19 -16.06 0.14 -0.72
N ALA A 20 -15.01 0.93 -0.51
CA ALA A 20 -15.09 2.39 -0.53
C ALA A 20 -15.40 2.93 -1.94
N VAL A 21 -14.77 2.38 -2.99
CA VAL A 21 -15.07 2.69 -4.40
C VAL A 21 -16.53 2.38 -4.72
N ALA A 22 -17.07 1.27 -4.18
CA ALA A 22 -18.47 0.88 -4.33
C ALA A 22 -19.45 1.68 -3.43
N GLY A 23 -18.99 2.74 -2.76
CA GLY A 23 -19.81 3.61 -1.92
C GLY A 23 -20.29 2.97 -0.62
N LYS A 24 -19.61 1.93 -0.12
CA LYS A 24 -19.98 1.22 1.12
C LYS A 24 -19.40 1.85 2.39
N GLY A 25 -18.73 3.00 2.28
CA GLY A 25 -18.23 3.77 3.42
C GLY A 25 -16.90 4.46 3.13
N VAL A 26 -16.13 4.70 4.19
CA VAL A 26 -14.78 5.28 4.14
C VAL A 26 -13.78 4.23 4.62
N ALA A 27 -12.63 4.13 3.95
CA ALA A 27 -11.56 3.20 4.31
C ALA A 27 -10.25 3.95 4.60
N LEU A 28 -9.52 3.48 5.62
CA LEU A 28 -8.10 3.83 5.80
C LEU A 28 -7.26 2.92 4.89
N ALA A 29 -6.49 3.53 3.99
CA ALA A 29 -5.72 2.81 2.98
C ALA A 29 -4.31 3.40 2.84
N LYS A 30 -3.36 2.55 2.42
CA LYS A 30 -2.03 3.01 2.00
C LYS A 30 -2.18 3.84 0.74
N ARG A 31 -1.55 5.02 0.71
CA ARG A 31 -1.60 5.95 -0.43
C ARG A 31 -1.29 5.24 -1.74
N THR A 32 -0.21 4.47 -1.78
CA THR A 32 0.23 3.74 -2.99
C THR A 32 -0.84 2.82 -3.56
N LEU A 33 -1.65 2.18 -2.71
CA LEU A 33 -2.73 1.30 -3.15
C LEU A 33 -3.97 2.06 -3.64
N ALA A 34 -4.25 3.23 -3.05
CA ALA A 34 -5.41 4.04 -3.42
C ALA A 34 -5.10 5.09 -4.52
N GLN A 35 -3.83 5.26 -4.91
CA GLN A 35 -3.39 6.38 -5.75
C GLN A 35 -4.09 6.37 -7.11
N ALA A 36 -4.18 5.21 -7.77
CA ALA A 36 -4.87 5.09 -9.06
C ALA A 36 -6.36 5.46 -8.98
N ASP A 37 -7.04 5.10 -7.87
CA ASP A 37 -8.44 5.44 -7.63
C ASP A 37 -8.65 6.93 -7.31
N LEU A 38 -7.69 7.53 -6.61
CA LEU A 38 -7.68 8.97 -6.34
C LEU A 38 -7.42 9.77 -7.62
N ASP A 39 -6.46 9.34 -8.44
CA ASP A 39 -6.10 10.00 -9.71
C ASP A 39 -7.24 9.91 -10.74
N SER A 40 -7.96 8.80 -10.77
CA SER A 40 -9.15 8.62 -11.62
C SER A 40 -10.42 9.27 -11.06
N GLY A 41 -10.37 9.85 -9.86
CA GLY A 41 -11.53 10.48 -9.20
C GLY A 41 -12.59 9.50 -8.70
N ARG A 42 -12.34 8.19 -8.73
CA ARG A 42 -13.23 7.16 -8.16
C ARG A 42 -13.24 7.19 -6.64
N LEU A 43 -12.12 7.63 -6.04
CA LEU A 43 -12.02 7.94 -4.63
C LEU A 43 -11.69 9.41 -4.42
N VAL A 44 -12.11 9.91 -3.27
CA VAL A 44 -11.69 11.21 -2.74
C VAL A 44 -11.11 11.01 -1.36
N ARG A 45 -10.29 11.97 -0.90
CA ARG A 45 -9.75 11.97 0.45
C ARG A 45 -10.56 12.94 1.32
N PRO A 46 -11.53 12.46 2.11
CA PRO A 46 -12.46 13.34 2.84
C PRO A 46 -11.81 14.08 4.02
N PHE A 47 -10.67 13.61 4.52
CA PHE A 47 -10.00 14.19 5.69
C PHE A 47 -8.56 14.60 5.37
N ALA A 48 -8.16 15.79 5.84
CA ALA A 48 -6.77 16.21 5.86
C ALA A 48 -6.01 15.43 6.96
N GLY A 49 -4.77 15.04 6.68
CA GLY A 49 -3.94 14.25 7.61
C GLY A 49 -3.69 12.83 7.08
N GLY A 50 -2.42 12.46 7.06
CA GLY A 50 -1.96 11.10 6.78
C GLY A 50 -0.95 10.78 7.87
N GLN A 51 -0.99 9.57 8.41
CA GLN A 51 0.00 9.14 9.38
C GLN A 51 1.11 8.41 8.64
N ALA A 52 2.34 8.89 8.80
CA ALA A 52 3.51 8.14 8.37
C ALA A 52 3.49 6.79 9.06
N VAL A 53 3.58 5.73 8.27
CA VAL A 53 3.50 4.37 8.77
C VAL A 53 4.93 3.89 8.98
N SER A 54 5.33 3.62 10.23
CA SER A 54 6.69 3.18 10.57
C SER A 54 6.97 1.71 10.22
N PHE A 55 6.37 1.19 9.16
CA PHE A 55 6.53 -0.19 8.70
C PHE A 55 7.25 -0.21 7.36
N ALA A 56 8.22 -1.12 7.23
CA ALA A 56 8.97 -1.34 6.00
C ALA A 56 8.68 -2.73 5.41
N TYR A 57 8.80 -2.84 4.09
CA TYR A 57 8.84 -4.13 3.41
C TYR A 57 10.28 -4.64 3.38
N TYR A 58 10.48 -5.91 3.76
CA TYR A 58 11.80 -6.53 3.80
C TYR A 58 11.89 -7.67 2.78
N MET A 59 13.06 -7.78 2.14
CA MET A 59 13.40 -8.94 1.31
C MET A 59 14.04 -10.00 2.21
N VAL A 60 13.56 -11.24 2.13
CA VAL A 60 14.03 -12.34 2.98
C VAL A 60 14.38 -13.55 2.10
N ALA A 61 15.57 -14.10 2.29
CA ALA A 61 16.01 -15.34 1.66
C ALA A 61 16.99 -16.09 2.60
N PRO A 62 17.17 -17.42 2.44
CA PRO A 62 18.22 -18.15 3.12
C PRO A 62 19.62 -17.65 2.73
N GLU A 63 20.57 -17.65 3.68
CA GLU A 63 21.93 -17.10 3.50
C GLU A 63 22.65 -17.57 2.22
N PRO A 64 22.61 -18.87 1.84
CA PRO A 64 23.26 -19.33 0.61
C PRO A 64 22.62 -18.78 -0.67
N GLN A 65 21.32 -18.45 -0.64
CA GLN A 65 20.57 -18.00 -1.80
C GLN A 65 20.85 -16.54 -2.13
N TRP A 66 21.18 -15.71 -1.13
CA TRP A 66 21.57 -14.31 -1.36
C TRP A 66 22.75 -14.16 -2.31
N ARG A 67 23.66 -15.14 -2.36
CA ARG A 67 24.84 -15.08 -3.24
C ARG A 67 24.56 -15.49 -4.69
N GLN A 68 23.37 -16.03 -4.97
CA GLN A 68 23.02 -16.48 -6.31
C GLN A 68 22.78 -15.28 -7.23
N ALA A 69 23.40 -15.28 -8.42
CA ALA A 69 23.27 -14.19 -9.39
C ALA A 69 21.80 -13.86 -9.73
N LYS A 70 20.95 -14.89 -9.87
CA LYS A 70 19.51 -14.69 -10.13
C LYS A 70 18.80 -13.92 -9.00
N VAL A 71 19.18 -14.15 -7.75
CA VAL A 71 18.59 -13.48 -6.58
C VAL A 71 19.05 -12.03 -6.55
N GLN A 72 20.36 -11.79 -6.75
CA GLN A 72 20.92 -10.45 -6.84
C GLN A 72 20.29 -9.63 -7.97
N ASN A 73 20.13 -10.23 -9.15
CA ASN A 73 19.50 -9.56 -10.29
C ASN A 73 18.05 -9.18 -10.01
N PHE A 74 17.29 -10.09 -9.38
CA PHE A 74 15.90 -9.81 -9.01
C PHE A 74 15.80 -8.69 -7.96
N ILE A 75 16.68 -8.69 -6.95
CA ILE A 75 16.73 -7.63 -5.93
C ILE A 75 17.08 -6.28 -6.57
N ALA A 76 18.07 -6.26 -7.47
CA ALA A 76 18.47 -5.05 -8.17
C ALA A 76 17.33 -4.48 -9.00
N TRP A 77 16.64 -5.34 -9.76
CA TRP A 77 15.44 -4.96 -10.51
C TRP A 77 14.35 -4.43 -9.57
N LEU A 78 14.01 -5.15 -8.49
CA LEU A 78 12.95 -4.75 -7.56
C LEU A 78 13.25 -3.40 -6.89
N ARG A 79 14.52 -3.11 -6.58
CA ARG A 79 14.93 -1.80 -6.06
C ARG A 79 14.77 -0.70 -7.09
N ALA A 80 15.04 -0.98 -8.37
CA ALA A 80 14.83 -0.02 -9.45
C ALA A 80 13.34 0.32 -9.60
N GLU A 81 12.47 -0.69 -9.62
CA GLU A 81 11.01 -0.50 -9.69
C GLU A 81 10.48 0.25 -8.46
N ALA A 82 10.89 -0.15 -7.25
CA ALA A 82 10.45 0.51 -6.02
C ALA A 82 10.96 1.95 -5.89
N GLY A 83 12.15 2.24 -6.43
CA GLY A 83 12.72 3.58 -6.47
C GLY A 83 12.05 4.51 -7.48
N ALA A 84 11.49 3.96 -8.56
CA ALA A 84 10.76 4.72 -9.57
C ALA A 84 9.47 5.36 -9.02
N ASP A 85 8.80 4.70 -8.08
CA ASP A 85 7.57 5.19 -7.44
C ASP A 85 7.79 6.02 -6.16
N ALA A 86 8.99 5.96 -5.57
CA ALA A 86 9.33 6.67 -4.32
C ALA A 86 9.42 8.21 -4.48
N GLY A 87 9.36 8.72 -5.71
CA GLY A 87 9.44 10.15 -6.00
C GLY A 87 8.20 10.98 -5.67
N ASN A 88 7.06 10.37 -5.32
CA ASN A 88 5.78 11.11 -5.21
C ASN A 88 4.95 10.83 -3.95
N GLY A 89 5.48 10.09 -2.98
CA GLY A 89 4.77 9.75 -1.75
C GLY A 89 5.67 9.86 -0.54
N VAL A 90 5.54 10.95 0.21
CA VAL A 90 6.14 11.10 1.55
C VAL A 90 5.74 9.87 2.38
N ILE A 91 6.75 9.14 2.83
CA ILE A 91 6.72 7.96 3.71
C ILE A 91 6.16 8.31 5.09
#